data_AF-A0A7X6U5W3-F1
#
_entry.id   AF-A0A7X6U5W3-F1
#
_cell.length_a   1.000
_cell.length_b   1.000
_cell.length_c   1.000
_cell.angle_alpha   90.00
_cell.angle_beta   90.00
_cell.angle_gamma   90.00
#
_symmetry.space_group_name_H-M   'P 1'
#
loop_
_entity.id
_entity.type
_entity.pdbx_description
1 polymer ?
#
loop_
_entity_poly.entity_id
_entity_poly.type
_entity_poly.pdbx_seq_one_letter_code
_entity_poly.pdbx_strand_id
1 'polypeptide(L)'
;AWTWNNGDVVSTTITCAHGETICLTLDTCLPRPYSRQLYVQGVHGLYMEDGNQIYLENVSPKYDTWEPFPPFLERYDHPLWKWFQAAGVRGGHGGMDYLVLRSFVESIRDGRDTPIDAYDAAAWMSITCLSEESVAQGGHPVAIPDFTNGLWIDRQPDPVCRYALDAVYPDLF
;
A
#
# COMPACT_ATOMS: atom_id res chain seq x y z
N ALA A 1 -3.09 12.62 -37.09
CA ALA A 1 -2.42 11.50 -36.38
C ALA A 1 -2.60 11.73 -34.90
N TRP A 2 -2.83 10.69 -34.10
CA TRP A 2 -2.92 10.81 -32.65
C TRP A 2 -1.53 11.09 -32.08
N THR A 3 -1.45 12.00 -31.11
CA THR A 3 -0.23 12.28 -30.34
C THR A 3 -0.43 11.82 -28.91
N TRP A 4 0.41 10.90 -28.46
CA TRP A 4 0.41 10.38 -27.10
C TRP A 4 1.58 10.98 -26.33
N ASN A 5 1.29 11.66 -25.22
CA ASN A 5 2.32 12.27 -24.37
C ASN A 5 2.74 11.36 -23.21
N ASN A 6 1.90 10.40 -22.83
CA ASN A 6 2.20 9.47 -21.75
C ASN A 6 3.13 8.37 -22.28
N GLY A 7 4.28 8.19 -21.62
CA GLY A 7 5.16 7.05 -21.90
C GLY A 7 4.47 5.73 -21.57
N ASP A 8 4.83 4.66 -22.28
CA ASP A 8 4.23 3.34 -22.05
C ASP A 8 4.48 2.83 -20.62
N VAL A 9 5.68 3.13 -20.09
CA VAL A 9 6.11 2.81 -18.72
C VAL A 9 6.68 4.06 -18.08
N VAL A 10 6.18 4.40 -16.89
CA VAL A 10 6.71 5.47 -16.04
C VAL A 10 7.18 4.86 -14.72
N SER A 11 8.44 5.08 -14.37
CA SER A 11 9.01 4.65 -13.08
C SER A 11 9.30 5.86 -12.20
N THR A 12 8.88 5.80 -10.94
CA THR A 12 9.05 6.89 -9.96
C THR A 12 9.71 6.35 -8.70
N THR A 13 10.86 6.91 -8.32
CA THR A 13 11.54 6.60 -7.06
C THR A 13 11.28 7.71 -6.05
N ILE A 14 10.78 7.35 -4.88
CA ILE A 14 10.42 8.26 -3.79
C ILE A 14 11.32 7.95 -2.60
N THR A 15 11.95 8.99 -2.03
CA THR A 15 12.70 8.91 -0.78
C THR A 15 11.80 9.27 0.39
N CYS A 16 11.73 8.41 1.40
CA CYS A 16 10.97 8.64 2.63
C CYS A 16 11.83 9.34 3.68
N ALA A 17 11.19 10.01 4.63
CA ALA A 17 11.88 10.83 5.64
C ALA A 17 12.81 10.03 6.56
N HIS A 18 12.56 8.73 6.75
CA HIS A 18 13.39 7.85 7.58
C HIS A 18 14.38 6.99 6.76
N GLY A 19 14.52 7.28 5.46
CA GLY A 19 15.53 6.69 4.58
C GLY A 19 15.05 5.51 3.73
N GLU A 20 13.80 5.09 3.85
CA GLU A 20 13.20 4.10 2.97
C GLU A 20 13.04 4.64 1.55
N THR A 21 13.02 3.74 0.56
CA THR A 21 12.75 4.09 -0.83
C THR A 21 11.55 3.32 -1.34
N ILE A 22 10.64 4.02 -2.02
CA ILE A 22 9.50 3.41 -2.71
C ILE A 22 9.72 3.54 -4.22
N CYS A 23 9.60 2.45 -4.95
CA CYS A 23 9.64 2.45 -6.41
C CYS A 23 8.25 2.13 -6.96
N LEU A 24 7.67 3.06 -7.71
CA LEU A 24 6.38 2.91 -8.37
C LEU A 24 6.59 2.69 -9.86
N THR A 25 5.70 1.91 -10.48
CA THR A 25 5.66 1.73 -11.94
C THR A 25 4.23 1.86 -12.44
N LEU A 26 4.00 2.81 -13.35
CA LEU A 26 2.79 2.90 -14.14
C LEU A 26 3.04 2.24 -15.50
N ASP A 27 2.47 1.06 -15.71
CA ASP A 27 2.50 0.33 -16.98
C ASP A 27 1.10 -0.23 -17.26
N THR A 28 0.32 0.53 -18.02
CA THR A 28 -1.08 0.24 -18.35
C THR A 28 -1.34 0.15 -19.85
N CYS A 29 -0.32 0.42 -20.68
CA CYS A 29 -0.45 0.56 -22.13
C CYS A 29 0.21 -0.59 -22.91
N LEU A 30 0.91 -1.50 -22.22
CA LEU A 30 1.56 -2.66 -22.82
C LEU A 30 0.83 -3.96 -22.49
N PRO A 31 0.87 -4.97 -23.39
CA PRO A 31 0.29 -6.27 -23.11
C PRO A 31 1.12 -7.02 -22.06
N ARG A 32 0.57 -7.18 -20.85
CA ARG A 32 1.19 -7.94 -19.75
C ARG A 32 0.13 -8.56 -18.82
N PRO A 33 0.49 -9.59 -18.03
CA PRO A 33 -0.35 -10.04 -16.92
C PRO A 33 -0.58 -8.91 -15.90
N TYR A 34 -1.75 -8.95 -15.24
CA TYR A 34 -2.03 -8.03 -14.14
C TYR A 34 -1.04 -8.26 -12.99
N SER A 35 -0.43 -7.19 -12.49
CA SER A 35 0.40 -7.22 -11.31
C SER A 35 0.53 -5.80 -10.74
N ARG A 36 0.58 -5.71 -9.42
CA ARG A 36 0.86 -4.47 -8.67
C ARG A 36 2.33 -4.37 -8.26
N GLN A 37 3.14 -5.37 -8.60
CA GLN A 37 4.55 -5.48 -8.27
C GLN A 37 4.82 -5.25 -6.78
N LEU A 38 3.93 -5.72 -5.90
CA LEU A 38 4.08 -5.53 -4.46
C LEU A 38 5.33 -6.26 -3.97
N TYR A 39 6.26 -5.46 -3.47
CA TYR A 39 7.53 -5.89 -2.91
C TYR A 39 7.79 -5.12 -1.63
N VAL A 40 8.02 -5.82 -0.54
CA VAL A 40 8.33 -5.22 0.76
C VAL A 40 9.59 -5.88 1.28
N GLN A 41 10.58 -5.09 1.67
CA GLN A 41 11.85 -5.58 2.17
C GLN A 41 12.30 -4.79 3.39
N GLY A 42 12.73 -5.52 4.41
CA GLY A 42 13.41 -4.98 5.58
C GLY A 42 14.64 -5.81 5.91
N VAL A 43 15.28 -5.50 7.04
CA VAL A 43 16.53 -6.16 7.46
C VAL A 43 16.35 -7.65 7.80
N HIS A 44 15.13 -8.09 8.12
CA HIS A 44 14.84 -9.48 8.53
C HIS A 44 13.96 -10.25 7.55
N GLY A 45 13.74 -9.72 6.34
CA GLY A 45 12.98 -10.45 5.35
C GLY A 45 12.43 -9.61 4.22
N LEU A 46 11.81 -10.30 3.27
CA LEU A 46 11.15 -9.72 2.13
C LEU A 46 9.97 -10.55 1.66
N TYR A 47 8.99 -9.89 1.06
CA TYR A 47 7.82 -10.47 0.41
C TYR A 47 7.73 -9.99 -1.03
N MET A 48 7.32 -10.88 -1.94
CA MET A 48 7.11 -10.57 -3.36
C MET A 48 5.81 -11.21 -3.86
N GLU A 49 4.83 -10.36 -4.19
CA GLU A 49 3.48 -10.79 -4.63
C GLU A 49 3.52 -11.60 -5.92
N ASP A 50 4.25 -11.14 -6.94
CA ASP A 50 4.24 -11.75 -8.27
C ASP A 50 4.74 -13.20 -8.28
N GLY A 51 5.67 -13.51 -7.39
CA GLY A 51 6.13 -14.88 -7.20
C GLY A 51 5.31 -15.68 -6.19
N ASN A 52 4.43 -15.01 -5.43
CA ASN A 52 3.76 -15.55 -4.24
C ASN A 52 4.76 -16.14 -3.22
N GLN A 53 5.81 -15.36 -2.90
CA GLN A 53 6.99 -15.81 -2.16
C GLN A 53 7.32 -14.88 -1.01
N ILE A 54 7.97 -15.44 0.01
CA ILE A 54 8.47 -14.71 1.16
C ILE A 54 9.79 -15.34 1.64
N TYR A 55 10.65 -14.52 2.24
CA TYR A 55 11.81 -14.98 2.98
C TYR A 55 11.86 -14.21 4.30
N LEU A 56 12.01 -14.91 5.42
CA LEU A 56 12.14 -14.31 6.75
C LEU A 56 13.38 -14.88 7.44
N GLU A 57 14.31 -14.01 7.82
CA GLU A 57 15.52 -14.39 8.53
C GLU A 57 15.16 -15.03 9.88
N ASN A 58 15.84 -16.13 10.23
CA ASN A 58 15.58 -16.92 11.45
C ASN A 58 14.18 -17.58 11.54
N VAL A 59 13.35 -17.50 10.49
CA VAL A 59 12.04 -18.17 10.43
C VAL A 59 11.96 -19.15 9.25
N SER A 60 12.47 -18.75 8.08
CA SER A 60 12.56 -19.63 6.91
C SER A 60 13.52 -20.80 7.21
N PRO A 61 13.19 -22.04 6.78
CA PRO A 61 13.98 -23.23 7.10
C PRO A 61 15.34 -23.26 6.37
N LYS A 62 15.47 -22.54 5.25
CA LYS A 62 16.68 -22.46 4.43
C LYS A 62 17.16 -21.02 4.33
N TYR A 63 18.47 -20.86 4.43
CA TYR A 63 19.14 -19.58 4.21
C TYR A 63 19.05 -19.17 2.73
N ASP A 64 18.88 -17.88 2.45
CA ASP A 64 18.83 -17.26 1.12
C ASP A 64 17.94 -18.00 0.11
N THR A 65 16.81 -18.57 0.56
CA THR A 65 15.91 -19.34 -0.28
C THR A 65 14.48 -18.84 -0.11
N TRP A 66 13.83 -18.56 -1.23
CA TRP A 66 12.41 -18.23 -1.25
C TRP A 66 11.54 -19.36 -0.72
N GLU A 67 10.57 -19.02 0.12
CA GLU A 67 9.53 -19.92 0.59
C GLU A 67 8.19 -19.55 -0.06
N PRO A 68 7.30 -20.53 -0.31
CA PRO A 68 5.95 -20.24 -0.76
C PRO A 68 5.21 -19.43 0.33
N PHE A 69 4.51 -18.37 -0.06
CA PHE A 69 3.78 -17.51 0.87
C PHE A 69 2.56 -18.15 1.58
N PRO A 70 1.77 -19.08 1.00
CA PRO A 70 0.52 -19.56 1.63
C PRO A 70 0.60 -20.03 3.10
N PRO A 71 1.64 -20.77 3.56
CA PRO A 71 1.77 -21.13 4.97
C PRO A 71 1.96 -19.91 5.90
N PHE A 72 2.61 -18.85 5.41
CA PHE A 72 2.77 -17.60 6.14
C PHE A 72 1.46 -16.83 6.17
N LEU A 73 0.72 -16.81 5.05
CA LEU A 73 -0.61 -16.22 5.01
C LEU A 73 -1.51 -16.87 6.06
N GLU A 74 -1.60 -18.19 6.15
CA GLU A 74 -2.43 -18.86 7.17
C GLU A 74 -2.11 -18.41 8.61
N ARG A 75 -0.81 -18.29 8.91
CA ARG A 75 -0.31 -17.88 10.23
C ARG A 75 -0.55 -16.39 10.52
N TYR A 76 -0.34 -15.53 9.53
CA TYR A 76 -0.29 -14.07 9.70
C TYR A 76 -1.46 -13.33 9.06
N ASP A 77 -2.46 -14.04 8.50
CA ASP A 77 -3.62 -13.41 7.86
C ASP A 77 -4.34 -12.50 8.86
N HIS A 78 -4.70 -11.32 8.37
CA HIS A 78 -5.17 -10.23 9.20
C HIS A 78 -6.54 -10.61 9.81
N PRO A 79 -6.79 -10.38 11.12
CA PRO A 79 -8.06 -10.75 11.76
C PRO A 79 -9.31 -10.18 11.05
N LEU A 80 -9.21 -8.96 10.50
CA LEU A 80 -10.24 -8.38 9.62
C LEU A 80 -10.61 -9.30 8.45
N TRP A 81 -9.61 -9.89 7.80
CA TRP A 81 -9.84 -10.74 6.64
C TRP A 81 -10.43 -12.09 7.06
N LYS A 82 -9.95 -12.69 8.17
CA LYS A 82 -10.53 -13.91 8.75
C LYS A 82 -11.99 -13.74 9.14
N TRP A 83 -12.32 -12.65 9.84
CA TRP A 83 -13.69 -12.29 10.20
C TRP A 83 -14.55 -12.08 8.95
N PHE A 84 -14.03 -11.41 7.93
CA PHE A 84 -14.76 -11.14 6.70
C PHE A 84 -15.04 -12.41 5.89
N GLN A 85 -14.07 -13.31 5.80
CA GLN A 85 -14.25 -14.63 5.17
C GLN A 85 -15.33 -15.44 5.89
N ALA A 86 -15.29 -15.47 7.23
CA ALA A 86 -16.30 -16.16 8.04
C ALA A 86 -17.72 -15.56 7.87
N ALA A 87 -17.81 -14.25 7.66
CA ALA A 87 -19.08 -13.55 7.40
C ALA A 87 -19.61 -13.71 5.96
N GLY A 88 -18.83 -14.37 5.09
CA GLY A 88 -19.10 -14.51 3.65
C GLY A 88 -18.66 -13.27 2.87
N VAL A 89 -17.65 -13.45 2.02
CA VAL A 89 -17.04 -12.39 1.19
C VAL A 89 -18.08 -11.74 0.26
N ARG A 90 -18.05 -10.41 0.16
CA ARG A 90 -18.96 -9.58 -0.65
C ARG A 90 -18.18 -8.51 -1.42
N GLY A 91 -18.75 -7.98 -2.50
CA GLY A 91 -18.18 -6.85 -3.26
C GLY A 91 -17.29 -7.27 -4.43
N GLY A 92 -16.70 -6.27 -5.10
CA GLY A 92 -15.78 -6.45 -6.22
C GLY A 92 -14.33 -6.70 -5.79
N HIS A 93 -13.45 -6.98 -6.76
CA HIS A 93 -12.01 -7.14 -6.56
C HIS A 93 -11.63 -8.08 -5.39
N GLY A 94 -12.24 -9.27 -5.33
CA GLY A 94 -11.96 -10.24 -4.25
C GLY A 94 -12.51 -9.85 -2.87
N GLY A 95 -13.29 -8.77 -2.79
CA GLY A 95 -13.98 -8.30 -1.59
C GLY A 95 -13.32 -7.13 -0.87
N MET A 96 -12.15 -6.67 -1.34
CA MET A 96 -11.48 -5.51 -0.74
C MET A 96 -12.34 -4.23 -0.85
N ASP A 97 -13.07 -4.05 -1.95
CA ASP A 97 -13.97 -2.92 -2.17
C ASP A 97 -15.03 -2.80 -1.07
N TYR A 98 -15.56 -3.94 -0.62
CA TYR A 98 -16.55 -3.97 0.45
C TYR A 98 -15.95 -3.50 1.77
N LEU A 99 -14.72 -3.92 2.10
CA LEU A 99 -14.07 -3.50 3.33
C LEU A 99 -13.72 -2.02 3.33
N VAL A 100 -13.26 -1.48 2.20
CA VAL A 100 -12.97 -0.05 2.06
C VAL A 100 -14.25 0.78 2.21
N LEU A 101 -15.33 0.41 1.51
CA LEU A 101 -16.60 1.13 1.63
C LEU A 101 -17.20 1.01 3.03
N ARG A 102 -17.07 -0.16 3.66
CA ARG A 102 -17.55 -0.39 5.01
C ARG A 102 -16.74 0.41 6.03
N SER A 103 -15.42 0.49 5.90
CA SER A 103 -14.60 1.30 6.81
C SER A 103 -15.02 2.77 6.76
N PHE A 104 -15.32 3.31 5.59
CA PHE A 104 -15.86 4.66 5.42
C PHE A 104 -17.21 4.84 6.12
N VAL A 105 -18.19 3.96 5.86
CA VAL A 105 -19.52 4.04 6.49
C VAL A 105 -19.46 3.88 8.01
N GLU A 106 -18.65 2.95 8.52
CA GLU A 106 -18.46 2.78 9.97
C GLU A 106 -17.77 3.99 10.61
N SER A 107 -16.83 4.65 9.91
CA SER A 107 -16.20 5.89 10.41
C SER A 107 -17.23 7.01 10.59
N ILE A 108 -18.14 7.19 9.62
CA ILE A 108 -19.25 8.15 9.72
C ILE A 108 -20.19 7.80 10.87
N ARG A 109 -20.62 6.53 10.95
CA ARG A 109 -21.53 6.05 11.99
C ARG A 109 -20.97 6.32 13.39
N ASP A 110 -19.68 6.09 13.58
CA ASP A 110 -19.03 6.14 14.89
C ASP A 110 -18.45 7.53 15.21
N GLY A 111 -18.53 8.49 14.27
CA GLY A 111 -18.05 9.86 14.48
C GLY A 111 -16.53 9.95 14.63
N ARG A 112 -15.78 9.11 13.89
CA ARG A 112 -14.31 9.06 13.90
C ARG A 112 -13.73 9.31 12.51
N ASP A 113 -12.44 9.65 12.47
CA ASP A 113 -11.71 9.79 11.21
C ASP A 113 -11.59 8.45 10.47
N THR A 114 -11.45 8.54 9.15
CA THR A 114 -11.14 7.39 8.30
C THR A 114 -9.68 6.98 8.48
N PRO A 115 -9.33 5.69 8.37
CA PRO A 115 -7.94 5.24 8.54
C PRO A 115 -6.97 5.82 7.51
N ILE A 116 -7.47 6.12 6.30
CA ILE A 116 -6.75 6.91 5.29
C ILE A 116 -7.45 8.26 5.26
N ASP A 117 -6.75 9.33 5.63
CA ASP A 117 -7.32 10.67 5.73
C ASP A 117 -7.06 11.53 4.48
N ALA A 118 -7.47 12.80 4.55
CA ALA A 118 -7.31 13.73 3.43
C ALA A 118 -5.85 14.07 3.12
N TYR A 119 -4.95 14.02 4.11
CA TYR A 119 -3.53 14.29 3.93
C TYR A 119 -2.83 13.11 3.26
N ASP A 120 -3.17 11.88 3.64
CA ASP A 120 -2.68 10.68 2.98
C ASP A 120 -3.09 10.69 1.49
N ALA A 121 -4.36 10.98 1.21
CA ALA A 121 -4.85 11.12 -0.15
C ALA A 121 -4.15 12.25 -0.92
N ALA A 122 -3.95 13.42 -0.31
CA ALA A 122 -3.23 14.53 -0.95
C ALA A 122 -1.78 14.16 -1.30
N ALA A 123 -1.08 13.49 -0.38
CA ALA A 123 0.28 13.01 -0.59
C ALA A 123 0.34 12.03 -1.79
N TRP A 124 -0.57 11.06 -1.86
CA TRP A 124 -0.62 10.09 -2.96
C TRP A 124 -0.97 10.75 -4.30
N MET A 125 -1.98 11.62 -4.30
CA MET A 125 -2.42 12.30 -5.52
C MET A 125 -1.37 13.27 -6.07
N SER A 126 -0.54 13.86 -5.20
CA SER A 126 0.53 14.77 -5.63
C SER A 126 1.55 14.10 -6.54
N ILE A 127 1.76 12.78 -6.41
CA ILE A 127 2.75 12.03 -7.21
C ILE A 127 2.48 12.17 -8.70
N THR A 128 1.21 12.24 -9.13
CA THR A 128 0.86 12.46 -10.53
C THR A 128 1.49 13.76 -11.06
N CYS A 129 1.17 14.90 -10.45
CA CYS A 129 1.68 16.20 -10.92
C CYS A 129 3.19 16.34 -10.74
N LEU A 130 3.76 15.83 -9.65
CA LEU A 130 5.20 15.94 -9.37
C LEU A 130 6.03 15.06 -10.31
N SER A 131 5.50 13.90 -10.73
CA SER A 131 6.15 13.07 -11.74
C SER A 131 6.10 13.70 -13.14
N GLU A 132 4.99 14.37 -13.50
CA GLU A 132 4.91 15.17 -14.73
C GLU A 132 5.95 16.30 -14.73
N GLU A 133 6.09 17.02 -13.61
CA GLU A 133 7.10 18.07 -13.45
C GLU A 133 8.51 17.51 -13.56
N SER A 134 8.79 16.39 -12.87
CA SER A 134 10.10 15.72 -12.93
C SER A 134 10.45 15.33 -14.37
N VAL A 135 9.52 14.71 -15.11
CA VAL A 135 9.72 14.32 -16.51
C VAL A 135 9.98 15.54 -17.40
N ALA A 136 9.22 16.63 -17.21
CA ALA A 136 9.43 17.88 -17.96
C ALA A 136 10.80 18.51 -17.71
N GLN A 137 11.39 18.27 -16.53
CA GLN A 137 12.73 18.71 -16.14
C GLN A 137 13.81 17.66 -16.45
N GLY A 138 13.54 16.63 -17.25
CA GLY A 138 14.54 15.62 -17.62
C GLY A 138 14.83 14.60 -16.51
N GLY A 139 13.87 14.36 -15.63
CA GLY A 139 13.98 13.41 -14.52
C GLY A 139 14.61 13.98 -13.25
N HIS A 140 14.68 15.31 -13.11
CA HIS A 140 15.18 15.94 -11.89
C HIS A 140 14.29 15.60 -10.68
N PRO A 141 14.86 15.39 -9.49
CA PRO A 141 14.08 15.20 -8.27
C PRO A 141 13.24 16.43 -7.93
N VAL A 142 11.97 16.21 -7.59
CA VAL A 142 11.02 17.25 -7.16
C VAL A 142 10.62 16.98 -5.72
N ALA A 143 10.51 18.03 -4.90
CA ALA A 143 10.12 17.90 -3.50
C ALA A 143 8.62 17.60 -3.38
N ILE A 144 8.26 16.62 -2.56
CA ILE A 144 6.86 16.34 -2.20
C ILE A 144 6.44 17.32 -1.08
N PRO A 145 5.34 18.09 -1.25
CA PRO A 145 4.85 18.98 -0.20
C PRO A 145 4.45 18.22 1.06
N ASP A 146 4.77 18.80 2.22
CA ASP A 146 4.20 18.37 3.49
C ASP A 146 2.79 18.95 3.65
N PHE A 147 1.79 18.19 3.24
CA PHE A 147 0.38 18.57 3.36
C PHE A 147 -0.11 18.64 4.81
N THR A 148 0.61 18.02 5.75
CA THR A 148 0.27 18.00 7.17
C THR A 148 0.85 19.20 7.92
N ASN A 149 1.69 20.02 7.28
CA ASN A 149 2.35 21.18 7.86
C ASN A 149 3.09 20.83 9.18
N GLY A 150 3.86 19.75 9.15
CA GLY A 150 4.67 19.24 10.26
C GLY A 150 3.96 18.25 11.18
N LEU A 151 2.64 18.05 11.07
CA LEU A 151 1.90 17.14 11.95
C LEU A 151 2.29 15.67 11.77
N TRP A 152 2.85 15.28 10.62
CA TRP A 152 3.34 13.92 10.39
C TRP A 152 4.48 13.50 11.34
N ILE A 153 5.22 14.47 11.91
CA ILE A 153 6.36 14.22 12.82
C ILE A 153 5.86 13.66 14.17
N ASP A 154 4.71 14.13 14.63
CA ASP A 154 4.06 13.72 15.88
C ASP A 154 2.59 13.36 15.61
N ARG A 155 2.37 12.48 14.63
CA ARG A 155 1.04 12.04 14.24
C ARG A 155 0.41 11.28 15.41
N GLN A 156 -0.81 11.66 15.77
CA GLN A 156 -1.58 10.94 16.79
C GLN A 156 -1.89 9.52 16.29
N PRO A 157 -2.02 8.53 17.20
CA PRO A 157 -2.42 7.18 16.82
C PRO A 157 -3.73 7.15 16.05
N ASP A 158 -3.89 6.17 15.16
CA ASP A 158 -5.13 6.01 14.40
C ASP A 158 -6.31 5.74 15.34
N PRO A 159 -7.54 6.12 14.95
CA PRO A 159 -8.74 5.75 15.69
C PRO A 159 -8.82 4.23 15.90
N VAL A 160 -9.02 3.81 17.15
CA VAL A 160 -9.19 2.39 17.52
C VAL A 160 -10.39 1.81 16.79
N CYS A 161 -10.13 1.01 15.76
CA CYS A 161 -11.15 0.35 14.96
C CYS A 161 -10.58 -0.89 14.24
N ARG A 162 -11.46 -1.70 13.65
CA ARG A 162 -11.09 -2.89 12.86
C ARG A 162 -10.20 -2.59 11.64
N TYR A 163 -10.09 -1.32 11.27
CA TYR A 163 -9.46 -0.84 10.04
C TYR A 163 -8.24 0.06 10.30
N ALA A 164 -7.79 0.19 11.56
CA ALA A 164 -6.60 0.96 11.90
C ALA A 164 -5.37 0.45 11.14
N LEU A 165 -4.49 1.36 10.72
CA LEU A 165 -3.31 1.02 9.91
C LEU A 165 -2.04 0.89 10.75
N ASP A 166 -2.00 1.55 11.91
CA ASP A 166 -0.87 1.55 12.85
C ASP A 166 -0.87 0.37 13.84
N ALA A 167 -2.03 -0.26 14.05
CA ALA A 167 -2.19 -1.34 15.03
C ALA A 167 -3.32 -2.31 14.68
N VAL A 168 -3.20 -3.55 15.18
CA VAL A 168 -4.24 -4.58 15.12
C VAL A 168 -4.88 -4.71 16.49
N TYR A 169 -6.21 -4.62 16.55
CA TYR A 169 -7.00 -4.73 17.79
C TYR A 169 -7.83 -6.04 17.79
N PRO A 170 -7.32 -7.15 18.35
CA PRO A 170 -7.98 -8.47 18.25
C PRO A 170 -9.39 -8.51 18.84
N ASP A 171 -9.65 -7.73 19.89
CA ASP A 171 -10.95 -7.69 20.58
C ASP A 171 -12.08 -7.07 19.76
N LEU A 172 -11.79 -6.54 18.57
CA LEU A 172 -12.78 -5.93 17.66
C LEU A 172 -13.34 -6.89 16.61
N PHE A 173 -12.90 -8.16 16.59
CA PHE A 173 -13.25 -9.16 15.57
C PHE A 173 -14.14 -10.28 16.10
#